data_AF-A0A4V1ZC72-F1
#
_entry.id   AF-A0A4V1ZC72-F1
#
_cell.length_a   1.000
_cell.length_b   1.000
_cell.length_c   1.000
_cell.angle_alpha   90.00
_cell.angle_beta   90.00
_cell.angle_gamma   90.00
#
_symmetry.space_group_name_H-M   'P 1'
#
loop_
_entity.id
_entity.type
_entity.pdbx_description
1 polymer ?
#
loop_
_entity_poly.entity_id
_entity_poly.type
_entity_poly.pdbx_seq_one_letter_code
_entity_poly.pdbx_strand_id
1 'polypeptide(L)'
;MKQQLFIVDQPLPQTQDFQALKSAGLSFLKKHSGSEWTNFNPSDPGVTILDQVCFALTELGYCNDFPIEDILTDPRGRIVTNDEFYLPQAILTTSAVTTDDYRKYLIDSNKAIKNAIVIAYPAILPYMRYIYQAYLLLDERLTEKEKNDICTEAYYSLNKSRNIGELFFTPQPFGTFPFTISGRIDIDGTASVNQTLAAINNAIQQYIFPTAVQQGYDKLRQQGYDTSEIFDGPVLSNGWFTQETLGAPRLKLNIMDLMGVIGNVKGVSQVGQLTMYVYGQVMDQMMLSPGLLPHLDFPSSLLNGLSIIYKGAPIPANYKLTEPSKPRGINTGDVYLDMVDQKDQVKSGTYRDISSYYSIQNTFPAIFSVGGDAATGNPAQYSVAQSRQLKAYLTLFDQVLANQFAQLAGISRLFSFKNSLSADPTDEASYYSTLNTEQRVFPEYPAPYIYFSPTYYYRSLYDVPNIRPLLKDNDVKRFYTGQKTQKELDYDSWESFKHDPYNAYIHGLSEFIEDEKISITRRNAMLDHLLARHGESPLTIDHMLNGSVYSGNGSKDLVIFKSLYLQNLGLLSYFRQKGYNMLAAKK
;
A
#
# COMPACT_ATOMS: atom_id res chain seq x y z
N MET A 1 -6.73 24.22 5.24
CA MET A 1 -7.99 25.00 5.32
C MET A 1 -8.27 25.28 6.80
N LYS A 2 -8.51 26.53 7.19
CA LYS A 2 -8.99 26.84 8.55
C LYS A 2 -10.39 26.24 8.69
N GLN A 3 -10.56 25.31 9.63
CA GLN A 3 -11.87 24.75 9.97
C GLN A 3 -12.81 25.88 10.37
N GLN A 4 -13.90 26.06 9.63
CA GLN A 4 -14.96 26.99 9.99
C GLN A 4 -15.75 26.39 11.14
N LEU A 5 -15.65 27.00 12.34
CA LEU A 5 -16.31 26.56 13.57
C LEU A 5 -17.65 27.27 13.77
N PHE A 6 -18.43 27.46 12.72
CA PHE A 6 -19.80 27.99 12.81
C PHE A 6 -20.78 27.06 12.10
N ILE A 7 -21.97 26.92 12.66
CA ILE A 7 -23.06 26.14 12.07
C ILE A 7 -23.54 26.91 10.84
N VAL A 8 -23.42 26.29 9.66
CA VAL A 8 -23.99 26.83 8.43
C VAL A 8 -25.40 26.26 8.31
N ASP A 9 -26.41 27.13 8.25
CA ASP A 9 -27.80 26.73 8.03
C ASP A 9 -27.97 26.30 6.57
N GLN A 10 -27.61 25.05 6.28
CA GLN A 10 -27.84 24.39 5.00
C GLN A 10 -28.95 23.36 5.16
N PRO A 11 -29.85 23.21 4.18
CA PRO A 11 -30.86 22.18 4.20
C PRO A 11 -30.18 20.81 4.29
N LEU A 12 -30.62 20.00 5.25
CA LEU A 12 -30.10 18.65 5.42
C LEU A 12 -30.47 17.78 4.22
N PRO A 13 -29.62 16.80 3.84
CA PRO A 13 -30.00 15.75 2.91
C PRO A 13 -31.30 15.07 3.39
N GLN A 14 -32.11 14.58 2.44
CA GLN A 14 -33.39 13.93 2.77
C GLN A 14 -33.23 12.77 3.78
N THR A 15 -32.10 12.05 3.72
CA THR A 15 -31.76 10.94 4.63
C THR A 15 -31.47 11.37 6.06
N GLN A 16 -31.22 12.66 6.29
CA GLN A 16 -30.93 13.25 7.60
C GLN A 16 -32.05 14.21 8.06
N ASP A 17 -32.99 14.56 7.19
CA ASP A 17 -34.13 15.41 7.50
C ASP A 17 -35.29 14.59 8.06
N PHE A 18 -35.50 14.71 9.37
CA PHE A 18 -36.61 14.07 10.08
C PHE A 18 -37.99 14.36 9.47
N GLN A 19 -38.27 15.62 9.11
CA GLN A 19 -39.59 16.00 8.59
C GLN A 19 -39.80 15.43 7.20
N ALA A 20 -38.75 15.39 6.37
CA ALA A 20 -38.80 14.77 5.06
C ALA A 20 -39.04 13.25 5.16
N LEU A 21 -38.31 12.55 6.05
CA LEU A 21 -38.49 11.12 6.31
C LEU A 21 -39.90 10.81 6.85
N LYS A 22 -40.38 11.59 7.83
CA LYS A 22 -41.72 11.44 8.40
C LYS A 22 -42.80 11.67 7.35
N SER A 23 -42.65 12.71 6.53
CA SER A 23 -43.60 13.01 5.45
C SER A 23 -43.65 11.88 4.42
N ALA A 24 -42.50 11.31 4.06
CA ALA A 24 -42.41 10.15 3.18
C ALA A 24 -43.08 8.91 3.80
N GLY A 25 -42.80 8.63 5.08
CA GLY A 25 -43.40 7.52 5.83
C GLY A 25 -44.92 7.65 5.95
N LEU A 26 -45.44 8.83 6.31
CA LEU A 26 -46.88 9.10 6.36
C LEU A 26 -47.55 8.98 4.98
N SER A 27 -46.87 9.43 3.92
CA SER A 27 -47.37 9.30 2.54
C SER A 27 -47.45 7.82 2.13
N PHE A 28 -46.44 7.03 2.51
CA PHE A 28 -46.45 5.59 2.30
C PHE A 28 -47.60 4.93 3.07
N LEU A 29 -47.78 5.24 4.36
CA LEU A 29 -48.86 4.68 5.17
C LEU A 29 -50.23 5.02 4.58
N LYS A 30 -50.52 6.30 4.31
CA LYS A 30 -51.80 6.74 3.72
C LYS A 30 -52.15 6.04 2.41
N LYS A 31 -51.15 5.67 1.61
CA LYS A 31 -51.34 4.97 0.36
C LYS A 31 -51.68 3.48 0.55
N HIS A 32 -51.17 2.84 1.61
CA HIS A 32 -51.23 1.39 1.76
C HIS A 32 -52.11 0.92 2.93
N SER A 33 -52.50 1.79 3.87
CA SER A 33 -53.34 1.43 5.02
C SER A 33 -54.83 1.34 4.70
N GLY A 34 -55.25 1.75 3.51
CA GLY A 34 -56.64 1.70 3.06
C GLY A 34 -57.58 2.43 4.03
N SER A 35 -58.65 1.75 4.44
CA SER A 35 -59.63 2.24 5.41
C SER A 35 -59.36 1.81 6.86
N GLU A 36 -58.35 0.96 7.10
CA GLU A 36 -58.09 0.37 8.43
C GLU A 36 -57.43 1.37 9.40
N TRP A 37 -56.55 2.24 8.89
CA TRP A 37 -55.91 3.29 9.67
C TRP A 37 -56.08 4.64 9.00
N THR A 38 -56.96 5.47 9.59
CA THR A 38 -57.38 6.78 9.05
C THR A 38 -56.90 7.96 9.89
N ASN A 39 -56.50 7.73 11.14
CA ASN A 39 -56.03 8.76 12.07
C ASN A 39 -54.50 8.87 12.07
N PHE A 40 -53.97 9.90 11.41
CA PHE A 40 -52.53 10.17 11.34
C PHE A 40 -52.10 11.37 12.21
N ASN A 41 -52.84 11.64 13.28
CA ASN A 41 -52.52 12.72 14.21
C ASN A 41 -51.33 12.34 15.12
N PRO A 42 -50.54 13.31 15.61
CA PRO A 42 -49.41 13.04 16.50
C PRO A 42 -49.76 12.32 17.81
N SER A 43 -51.02 12.38 18.25
CA SER A 43 -51.50 11.66 19.43
C SER A 43 -51.67 10.16 19.21
N ASP A 44 -51.62 9.68 17.96
CA ASP A 44 -51.74 8.27 17.62
C ASP A 44 -50.43 7.52 17.96
N PRO A 45 -50.49 6.39 18.70
CA PRO A 45 -49.31 5.60 19.04
C PRO A 45 -48.52 5.11 17.83
N GLY A 46 -49.19 4.75 16.73
CA GLY A 46 -48.53 4.31 15.49
C GLY A 46 -47.75 5.44 14.82
N VAL A 47 -48.26 6.67 14.88
CA VAL A 47 -47.51 7.86 14.42
C VAL A 47 -46.32 8.13 15.34
N THR A 48 -46.47 7.91 16.65
CA THR A 48 -45.35 8.03 17.60
C THR A 48 -44.24 7.01 17.29
N ILE A 49 -44.60 5.76 16.93
CA ILE A 49 -43.63 4.75 16.50
C ILE A 49 -42.91 5.20 15.22
N LEU A 50 -43.65 5.71 14.23
CA LEU A 50 -43.06 6.25 13.01
C LEU A 50 -42.07 7.36 13.31
N ASP A 51 -42.40 8.27 14.24
CA ASP A 51 -41.49 9.34 14.66
C ASP A 51 -40.18 8.78 15.22
N GLN A 52 -40.22 7.77 16.09
CA GLN A 52 -38.99 7.20 16.64
C GLN A 52 -38.14 6.49 15.57
N VAL A 53 -38.78 5.79 14.64
CA VAL A 53 -38.08 5.15 13.51
C VAL A 53 -37.46 6.21 12.59
N CYS A 54 -38.20 7.27 12.24
CA CYS A 54 -37.68 8.37 11.42
C CYS A 54 -36.49 9.06 12.10
N PHE A 55 -36.55 9.26 13.42
CA PHE A 55 -35.43 9.82 14.17
C PHE A 55 -34.19 8.93 14.09
N ALA A 56 -34.31 7.62 14.34
CA ALA A 56 -33.17 6.70 14.21
C ALA A 56 -32.63 6.60 12.77
N LEU A 57 -33.49 6.71 11.76
CA LEU A 57 -33.06 6.76 10.37
C LEU A 57 -32.22 8.01 10.06
N THR A 58 -32.43 9.15 10.74
CA THR A 58 -31.55 10.32 10.57
C THR A 58 -30.13 10.04 11.03
N GLU A 59 -29.95 9.28 12.11
CA GLU A 59 -28.62 8.87 12.59
C GLU A 59 -27.95 7.90 11.61
N LEU A 60 -28.69 6.91 11.10
CA LEU A 60 -28.17 6.01 10.07
C LEU A 60 -27.77 6.77 8.80
N GLY A 61 -28.60 7.75 8.38
CA GLY A 61 -28.29 8.65 7.26
C GLY A 61 -27.03 9.46 7.50
N TYR A 62 -26.87 10.01 8.70
CA TYR A 62 -25.66 10.75 9.10
C TYR A 62 -24.40 9.87 9.08
N CYS A 63 -24.47 8.65 9.60
CA CYS A 63 -23.35 7.71 9.60
C CYS A 63 -22.96 7.25 8.18
N ASN A 64 -23.94 7.07 7.28
CA ASN A 64 -23.68 6.72 5.88
C ASN A 64 -22.91 7.81 5.11
N ASP A 65 -22.98 9.07 5.56
CA ASP A 65 -22.28 10.21 4.95
C ASP A 65 -20.89 10.47 5.55
N PHE A 66 -20.40 9.58 6.43
CA PHE A 66 -19.02 9.67 6.90
C PHE A 66 -18.02 9.53 5.75
N PRO A 67 -16.91 10.30 5.78
CA PRO A 67 -15.82 10.09 4.84
C PRO A 67 -15.34 8.64 4.88
N ILE A 68 -15.00 8.07 3.72
CA ILE A 68 -14.59 6.66 3.65
C ILE A 68 -13.35 6.39 4.50
N GLU A 69 -12.45 7.36 4.62
CA GLU A 69 -11.29 7.30 5.52
C GLU A 69 -11.70 7.10 6.99
N ASP A 70 -12.78 7.73 7.45
CA ASP A 70 -13.29 7.58 8.82
C ASP A 70 -13.91 6.19 9.02
N ILE A 71 -14.67 5.69 8.03
CA ILE A 71 -15.29 4.36 8.06
C ILE A 71 -14.23 3.23 8.11
N LEU A 72 -13.12 3.41 7.39
CA LEU A 72 -12.03 2.42 7.32
C LEU A 72 -11.00 2.55 8.46
N THR A 73 -11.11 3.58 9.30
CA THR A 73 -10.16 3.80 10.41
C THR A 73 -10.49 2.89 11.60
N ASP A 74 -9.48 2.19 12.11
CA ASP A 74 -9.58 1.33 13.30
C ASP A 74 -9.60 2.15 14.62
N PRO A 75 -9.97 1.55 15.77
CA PRO A 75 -9.95 2.24 17.07
C PRO A 75 -8.60 2.80 17.52
N ARG A 76 -7.50 2.41 16.85
CA ARG A 76 -6.14 2.91 17.10
C ARG A 76 -5.79 4.08 16.17
N GLY A 77 -6.73 4.57 15.38
CA GLY A 77 -6.55 5.68 14.45
C GLY A 77 -5.78 5.29 13.18
N ARG A 78 -5.80 4.01 12.79
CA ARG A 78 -5.09 3.50 11.61
C ARG A 78 -6.06 2.97 10.58
N ILE A 79 -5.87 3.33 9.33
CA ILE A 79 -6.54 2.65 8.22
C ILE A 79 -5.78 1.36 7.95
N VAL A 80 -6.47 0.23 8.06
CA VAL A 80 -5.89 -1.08 7.76
C VAL A 80 -5.83 -1.24 6.24
N THR A 81 -4.70 -0.88 5.62
CA THR A 81 -4.52 -1.08 4.18
C THR A 81 -4.10 -2.51 3.83
N ASN A 82 -3.45 -3.19 4.77
CA ASN A 82 -2.97 -4.54 4.57
C ASN A 82 -4.17 -5.45 4.30
N ASP A 83 -4.16 -6.11 3.14
CA ASP A 83 -5.23 -6.97 2.67
C ASP A 83 -6.49 -6.24 2.16
N GLU A 84 -6.49 -4.93 1.94
CA GLU A 84 -7.62 -4.20 1.33
C GLU A 84 -7.20 -3.41 0.10
N PHE A 85 -6.02 -2.80 0.18
CA PHE A 85 -5.44 -1.97 -0.86
C PHE A 85 -3.97 -2.29 -1.05
N TYR A 86 -3.51 -2.19 -2.29
CA TYR A 86 -2.10 -2.19 -2.58
C TYR A 86 -1.53 -0.78 -2.52
N LEU A 87 -0.40 -0.62 -1.83
CA LEU A 87 0.39 0.61 -1.96
C LEU A 87 1.00 0.67 -3.37
N PRO A 88 1.15 1.87 -3.96
CA PRO A 88 1.76 2.06 -5.28
C PRO A 88 3.07 1.30 -5.49
N GLN A 89 3.99 1.40 -4.53
CA GLN A 89 5.30 0.72 -4.57
C GLN A 89 5.23 -0.82 -4.55
N ALA A 90 4.10 -1.39 -4.13
CA ALA A 90 3.91 -2.84 -4.08
C ALA A 90 3.23 -3.40 -5.34
N ILE A 91 2.60 -2.55 -6.17
CA ILE A 91 1.77 -3.00 -7.31
C ILE A 91 2.12 -2.36 -8.65
N LEU A 92 2.76 -1.18 -8.65
CA LEU A 92 3.16 -0.48 -9.88
C LEU A 92 4.56 -0.87 -10.36
N THR A 93 5.43 -1.31 -9.45
CA THR A 93 6.78 -1.79 -9.81
C THR A 93 6.72 -3.14 -10.53
N THR A 94 7.67 -3.39 -11.43
CA THR A 94 7.84 -4.65 -12.15
C THR A 94 9.24 -5.21 -11.92
N SER A 95 9.47 -6.53 -12.05
CA SER A 95 10.84 -7.05 -12.06
C SER A 95 11.67 -6.40 -13.17
N ALA A 96 13.00 -6.35 -12.98
CA ALA A 96 13.90 -5.86 -14.02
C ALA A 96 13.78 -6.72 -15.30
N VAL A 97 13.43 -6.09 -16.42
CA VAL A 97 13.27 -6.78 -17.72
C VAL A 97 14.10 -6.14 -18.83
N THR A 98 14.43 -4.86 -18.71
CA THR A 98 15.27 -4.16 -19.67
C THR A 98 16.71 -4.05 -19.17
N THR A 99 17.63 -3.75 -20.09
CA THR A 99 19.03 -3.44 -19.73
C THR A 99 19.14 -2.25 -18.79
N ASP A 100 18.27 -1.25 -18.93
CA ASP A 100 18.23 -0.10 -18.02
C ASP A 100 17.67 -0.47 -16.66
N ASP A 101 16.72 -1.41 -16.56
CA ASP A 101 16.26 -1.89 -15.26
C ASP A 101 17.36 -2.64 -14.51
N TYR A 102 18.08 -3.52 -15.20
CA TYR A 102 19.24 -4.21 -14.61
C TYR A 102 20.30 -3.21 -14.16
N ARG A 103 20.48 -2.14 -14.91
CA ARG A 103 21.41 -1.06 -14.60
C ARG A 103 20.97 -0.26 -13.36
N LYS A 104 19.71 0.17 -13.29
CA LYS A 104 19.11 0.81 -12.09
C LYS A 104 19.30 -0.09 -10.86
N TYR A 105 18.99 -1.37 -11.00
CA TYR A 105 19.09 -2.36 -9.93
C TYR A 105 20.54 -2.59 -9.45
N LEU A 106 21.52 -2.62 -10.37
CA LEU A 106 22.94 -2.68 -10.02
C LEU A 106 23.40 -1.47 -9.22
N ILE A 107 23.07 -0.26 -9.68
CA ILE A 107 23.47 1.00 -9.03
C ILE A 107 22.84 1.08 -7.62
N ASP A 108 21.57 0.71 -7.48
CA ASP A 108 20.88 0.70 -6.19
C ASP A 108 21.45 -0.34 -5.22
N SER A 109 21.95 -1.47 -5.73
CA SER A 109 22.45 -2.56 -4.88
C SER A 109 23.75 -2.24 -4.13
N ASN A 110 24.61 -1.37 -4.68
CA ASN A 110 25.88 -1.02 -4.05
C ASN A 110 26.34 0.40 -4.43
N LYS A 111 26.45 1.29 -3.43
CA LYS A 111 26.81 2.72 -3.60
C LYS A 111 28.21 2.97 -4.18
N ALA A 112 29.07 1.95 -4.21
CA ALA A 112 30.36 2.01 -4.88
C ALA A 112 30.22 2.00 -6.42
N ILE A 113 29.09 1.51 -6.95
CA ILE A 113 28.74 1.54 -8.36
C ILE A 113 28.18 2.93 -8.68
N LYS A 114 28.95 3.75 -9.40
CA LYS A 114 28.57 5.11 -9.81
C LYS A 114 27.66 5.12 -11.02
N ASN A 115 27.81 4.16 -11.91
CA ASN A 115 26.91 3.88 -13.03
C ASN A 115 27.25 2.48 -13.57
N ALA A 116 26.47 1.96 -14.52
CA ALA A 116 26.77 0.71 -15.20
C ALA A 116 26.28 0.73 -16.64
N ILE A 117 26.74 -0.20 -17.47
CA ILE A 117 26.13 -0.55 -18.76
C ILE A 117 25.84 -2.04 -18.71
N VAL A 118 24.69 -2.44 -19.25
CA VAL A 118 24.34 -3.85 -19.45
C VAL A 118 24.13 -4.08 -20.93
N ILE A 119 24.84 -5.05 -21.50
CA ILE A 119 24.81 -5.37 -22.94
C ILE A 119 24.24 -6.76 -23.10
N ALA A 120 23.24 -6.88 -23.97
CA ALA A 120 22.63 -8.15 -24.33
C ALA A 120 23.33 -8.75 -25.56
N TYR A 121 23.80 -9.99 -25.45
CA TYR A 121 24.29 -10.79 -26.57
C TYR A 121 23.30 -11.91 -26.87
N PRO A 122 23.02 -12.22 -28.14
CA PRO A 122 22.20 -13.38 -28.49
C PRO A 122 22.89 -14.66 -27.99
N ALA A 123 22.13 -15.51 -27.31
CA ALA A 123 22.67 -16.78 -26.84
C ALA A 123 22.73 -17.80 -27.98
N ILE A 124 23.78 -18.65 -27.97
CA ILE A 124 23.94 -19.74 -28.93
C ILE A 124 23.09 -20.97 -28.54
N LEU A 125 22.74 -21.10 -27.25
CA LEU A 125 21.99 -22.25 -26.73
C LEU A 125 20.48 -22.10 -27.02
N PRO A 126 19.78 -23.16 -27.47
CA PRO A 126 18.40 -23.06 -27.97
C PRO A 126 17.34 -22.70 -26.92
N TYR A 127 17.63 -22.92 -25.63
CA TYR A 127 16.72 -22.61 -24.51
C TYR A 127 17.06 -21.28 -23.82
N MET A 128 18.02 -20.55 -24.39
CA MET A 128 18.54 -19.29 -23.89
C MET A 128 18.31 -18.24 -24.96
N ARG A 129 17.81 -17.07 -24.59
CA ARG A 129 17.58 -15.99 -25.55
C ARG A 129 18.75 -15.01 -25.56
N TYR A 130 19.14 -14.56 -24.37
CA TYR A 130 20.20 -13.57 -24.19
C TYR A 130 21.17 -13.98 -23.09
N ILE A 131 22.44 -13.61 -23.29
CA ILE A 131 23.47 -13.59 -22.25
C ILE A 131 23.90 -12.14 -22.08
N TYR A 132 23.90 -11.66 -20.84
CA TYR A 132 24.20 -10.27 -20.53
C TYR A 132 25.60 -10.12 -19.95
N GLN A 133 26.33 -9.10 -20.41
CA GLN A 133 27.57 -8.62 -19.78
C GLN A 133 27.31 -7.25 -19.19
N ALA A 134 27.66 -7.06 -17.92
CA ALA A 134 27.62 -5.77 -17.26
C ALA A 134 29.03 -5.18 -17.11
N TYR A 135 29.14 -3.88 -17.33
CA TYR A 135 30.34 -3.10 -17.04
C TYR A 135 30.02 -2.04 -15.99
N LEU A 136 30.81 -1.99 -14.90
CA LEU A 136 30.55 -1.18 -13.73
C LEU A 136 31.51 0.02 -13.69
N LEU A 137 30.95 1.23 -13.62
CA LEU A 137 31.72 2.43 -13.30
C LEU A 137 31.86 2.48 -11.78
N LEU A 138 33.05 2.13 -11.29
CA LEU A 138 33.34 2.03 -9.87
C LEU A 138 34.10 3.25 -9.38
N ASP A 139 34.04 3.50 -8.07
CA ASP A 139 34.84 4.53 -7.43
C ASP A 139 36.35 4.27 -7.63
N GLU A 140 37.07 5.26 -8.20
CA GLU A 140 38.49 5.17 -8.55
C GLU A 140 39.39 4.88 -7.34
N ARG A 141 38.90 5.13 -6.12
CA ARG A 141 39.65 4.93 -4.86
C ARG A 141 39.71 3.47 -4.41
N LEU A 142 38.95 2.59 -5.06
CA LEU A 142 38.87 1.17 -4.72
C LEU A 142 40.10 0.40 -5.21
N THR A 143 40.58 -0.52 -4.39
CA THR A 143 41.59 -1.50 -4.75
C THR A 143 41.03 -2.52 -5.75
N GLU A 144 41.91 -3.18 -6.49
CA GLU A 144 41.50 -4.24 -7.43
C GLU A 144 40.75 -5.39 -6.74
N LYS A 145 41.11 -5.71 -5.49
CA LYS A 145 40.37 -6.69 -4.70
C LYS A 145 38.93 -6.23 -4.43
N GLU A 146 38.74 -5.01 -3.94
CA GLU A 146 37.41 -4.46 -3.66
C GLU A 146 36.56 -4.38 -4.93
N LYS A 147 37.14 -4.01 -6.08
CA LYS A 147 36.43 -4.01 -7.36
C LYS A 147 35.93 -5.41 -7.75
N ASN A 148 36.75 -6.44 -7.57
CA ASN A 148 36.37 -7.83 -7.85
C ASN A 148 35.29 -8.34 -6.89
N ASP A 149 35.38 -7.98 -5.61
CA ASP A 149 34.37 -8.31 -4.60
C ASP A 149 33.01 -7.67 -4.98
N ILE A 150 32.99 -6.38 -5.35
CA ILE A 150 31.78 -5.68 -5.82
C ILE A 150 31.21 -6.31 -7.10
N CYS A 151 32.05 -6.71 -8.06
CA CYS A 151 31.59 -7.39 -9.27
C CYS A 151 30.93 -8.74 -8.95
N THR A 152 31.45 -9.46 -7.96
CA THR A 152 30.88 -10.71 -7.47
C THR A 152 29.53 -10.49 -6.78
N GLU A 153 29.43 -9.47 -5.93
CA GLU A 153 28.15 -9.06 -5.31
C GLU A 153 27.11 -8.68 -6.38
N ALA A 154 27.51 -7.87 -7.36
CA ALA A 154 26.67 -7.47 -8.49
C ALA A 154 26.14 -8.67 -9.28
N TYR A 155 26.99 -9.69 -9.51
CA TYR A 155 26.57 -10.94 -10.15
C TYR A 155 25.45 -11.65 -9.37
N TYR A 156 25.60 -11.77 -8.04
CA TYR A 156 24.56 -12.39 -7.21
C TYR A 156 23.28 -11.56 -7.16
N SER A 157 23.39 -10.23 -7.11
CA SER A 157 22.24 -9.33 -7.18
C SER A 157 21.45 -9.56 -8.46
N LEU A 158 22.09 -9.48 -9.64
CA LEU A 158 21.44 -9.73 -10.95
C LEU A 158 20.75 -11.10 -11.00
N ASN A 159 21.36 -12.13 -10.43
CA ASN A 159 20.78 -13.48 -10.42
C ASN A 159 19.54 -13.61 -9.53
N LYS A 160 19.31 -12.72 -8.55
CA LYS A 160 18.05 -12.68 -7.76
C LYS A 160 16.86 -12.18 -8.59
N SER A 161 17.11 -11.39 -9.63
CA SER A 161 16.10 -10.78 -10.53
C SER A 161 16.13 -11.35 -11.95
N ARG A 162 16.88 -12.43 -12.18
CA ARG A 162 17.07 -13.04 -13.51
C ARG A 162 15.75 -13.56 -14.09
N ASN A 163 15.46 -13.22 -15.33
CA ASN A 163 14.28 -13.74 -16.04
C ASN A 163 14.51 -15.14 -16.63
N ILE A 164 13.42 -15.80 -17.03
CA ILE A 164 13.45 -17.08 -17.72
C ILE A 164 14.20 -16.96 -19.06
N GLY A 165 15.09 -17.91 -19.34
CA GLY A 165 15.88 -17.93 -20.58
C GLY A 165 17.01 -16.89 -20.64
N GLU A 166 17.37 -16.26 -19.51
CA GLU A 166 18.46 -15.28 -19.41
C GLU A 166 19.62 -15.77 -18.53
N LEU A 167 20.83 -15.32 -18.85
CA LEU A 167 22.06 -15.59 -18.10
C LEU A 167 22.89 -14.32 -18.02
N PHE A 168 23.65 -14.18 -16.95
CA PHE A 168 24.62 -13.12 -16.76
C PHE A 168 26.02 -13.71 -16.77
N PHE A 169 26.95 -13.04 -17.43
CA PHE A 169 28.37 -13.18 -17.09
C PHE A 169 28.66 -12.39 -15.81
N THR A 170 29.78 -12.68 -15.17
CA THR A 170 30.25 -11.87 -14.05
C THR A 170 30.47 -10.44 -14.54
N PRO A 171 29.85 -9.43 -13.88
CA PRO A 171 30.12 -8.03 -14.16
C PRO A 171 31.62 -7.72 -14.10
N GLN A 172 32.06 -6.74 -14.85
CA GLN A 172 33.46 -6.32 -14.89
C GLN A 172 33.56 -4.81 -14.63
N PRO A 173 34.63 -4.32 -13.98
CA PRO A 173 34.90 -2.89 -13.99
C PRO A 173 35.14 -2.40 -15.43
N PHE A 174 34.84 -1.13 -15.73
CA PHE A 174 35.31 -0.55 -17.00
C PHE A 174 36.83 -0.60 -17.06
N GLY A 175 37.35 -1.07 -18.19
CA GLY A 175 38.75 -0.82 -18.53
C GLY A 175 38.92 0.64 -18.95
N THR A 176 40.15 1.14 -18.89
CA THR A 176 40.47 2.51 -19.30
C THR A 176 41.57 2.53 -20.35
N PHE A 177 41.57 3.54 -21.20
CA PHE A 177 42.67 3.78 -22.13
C PHE A 177 43.00 5.28 -22.20
N PRO A 178 44.29 5.65 -22.30
CA PRO A 178 44.69 7.04 -22.30
C PRO A 178 44.48 7.68 -23.67
N PHE A 179 44.11 8.96 -23.67
CA PHE A 179 44.28 9.86 -24.81
C PHE A 179 45.01 11.12 -24.35
N THR A 180 45.64 11.83 -25.29
CA THR A 180 46.33 13.10 -25.00
C THR A 180 45.74 14.23 -25.83
N ILE A 181 45.96 15.46 -25.37
CA ILE A 181 45.62 16.68 -26.11
C ILE A 181 46.87 17.54 -26.25
N SER A 182 46.95 18.32 -27.33
CA SER A 182 47.91 19.42 -27.48
C SER A 182 47.16 20.73 -27.71
N GLY A 183 47.84 21.86 -27.51
CA GLY A 183 47.24 23.20 -27.65
C GLY A 183 47.43 24.05 -26.41
N ARG A 184 46.47 24.95 -26.12
CA ARG A 184 46.60 25.95 -25.06
C ARG A 184 45.37 26.00 -24.15
N ILE A 185 45.58 26.00 -22.83
CA ILE A 185 44.56 26.23 -21.81
C ILE A 185 45.07 27.31 -20.85
N ASP A 186 44.29 28.37 -20.66
CA ASP A 186 44.63 29.47 -19.75
C ASP A 186 43.81 29.32 -18.46
N ILE A 187 44.50 29.40 -17.32
CA ILE A 187 43.91 29.32 -15.98
C ILE A 187 43.89 30.73 -15.38
N ASP A 188 42.78 31.08 -14.74
CA ASP A 188 42.62 32.33 -14.02
C ASP A 188 43.70 32.48 -12.93
N GLY A 189 44.36 33.64 -12.86
CA GLY A 189 45.43 33.91 -11.89
C GLY A 189 45.01 33.84 -10.42
N THR A 190 43.71 33.84 -10.13
CA THR A 190 43.13 33.69 -8.78
C THR A 190 42.77 32.24 -8.43
N ALA A 191 42.72 31.34 -9.42
CA ALA A 191 42.39 29.93 -9.22
C ALA A 191 43.63 29.10 -8.82
N SER A 192 43.37 27.92 -8.23
CA SER A 192 44.40 26.93 -7.91
C SER A 192 44.58 25.97 -9.08
N VAL A 193 45.80 25.93 -9.65
CA VAL A 193 46.13 25.10 -10.83
C VAL A 193 45.75 23.63 -10.63
N ASN A 194 46.18 23.00 -9.52
CA ASN A 194 45.87 21.58 -9.25
C ASN A 194 44.36 21.33 -9.12
N GLN A 195 43.63 22.23 -8.45
CA GLN A 195 42.18 22.07 -8.29
C GLN A 195 41.46 22.25 -9.63
N THR A 196 41.89 23.21 -10.47
CA THR A 196 41.34 23.42 -11.80
C THR A 196 41.60 22.23 -12.71
N LEU A 197 42.82 21.66 -12.72
CA LEU A 197 43.12 20.49 -13.55
C LEU A 197 42.36 19.23 -13.09
N ALA A 198 42.22 19.02 -11.78
CA ALA A 198 41.37 17.94 -11.25
C ALA A 198 39.89 18.16 -11.60
N ALA A 199 39.41 19.41 -11.58
CA ALA A 199 38.05 19.74 -12.00
C ALA A 199 37.84 19.54 -13.51
N ILE A 200 38.85 19.84 -14.35
CA ILE A 200 38.81 19.52 -15.78
C ILE A 200 38.72 18.01 -15.99
N ASN A 201 39.56 17.21 -15.32
CA ASN A 201 39.49 15.75 -15.46
C ASN A 201 38.09 15.22 -15.08
N ASN A 202 37.55 15.68 -13.96
CA ASN A 202 36.21 15.29 -13.52
C ASN A 202 35.12 15.71 -14.53
N ALA A 203 35.16 16.95 -15.03
CA ALA A 203 34.21 17.43 -16.03
C ALA A 203 34.25 16.60 -17.32
N ILE A 204 35.45 16.21 -17.78
CA ILE A 204 35.63 15.32 -18.94
C ILE A 204 35.04 13.94 -18.64
N GLN A 205 35.35 13.34 -17.47
CA GLN A 205 34.81 12.02 -17.10
C GLN A 205 33.28 12.02 -17.00
N GLN A 206 32.69 13.04 -16.36
CA GLN A 206 31.24 13.20 -16.29
C GLN A 206 30.60 13.44 -17.67
N TYR A 207 31.31 14.09 -18.59
CA TYR A 207 30.85 14.27 -19.96
C TYR A 207 30.87 12.96 -20.77
N ILE A 208 31.90 12.13 -20.56
CA ILE A 208 32.06 10.82 -21.21
C ILE A 208 31.01 9.85 -20.69
N PHE A 209 30.92 9.67 -19.38
CA PHE A 209 29.94 8.82 -18.74
C PHE A 209 29.57 9.37 -17.36
N PRO A 210 28.40 10.04 -17.24
CA PRO A 210 28.02 10.67 -15.99
C PRO A 210 27.77 9.64 -14.88
N THR A 211 28.04 10.04 -13.65
CA THR A 211 27.57 9.32 -12.46
C THR A 211 26.05 9.37 -12.40
N ALA A 212 25.42 8.23 -12.17
CA ALA A 212 23.97 8.15 -12.02
C ALA A 212 23.54 8.80 -10.69
N VAL A 213 22.44 9.55 -10.72
CA VAL A 213 21.93 10.28 -9.56
C VAL A 213 20.51 9.82 -9.25
N GLN A 214 20.34 9.26 -8.05
CA GLN A 214 19.02 8.92 -7.51
C GLN A 214 18.33 10.17 -6.96
N GLN A 215 17.00 10.20 -7.05
CA GLN A 215 16.15 11.26 -6.53
C GLN A 215 15.05 10.66 -5.64
N GLY A 216 14.69 11.38 -4.58
CA GLY A 216 13.58 11.03 -3.69
C GLY A 216 12.21 11.22 -4.36
N TYR A 217 11.19 10.57 -3.79
CA TYR A 217 9.84 10.56 -4.34
C TYR A 217 9.23 11.97 -4.43
N ASP A 218 9.28 12.75 -3.35
CA ASP A 218 8.66 14.08 -3.30
C ASP A 218 9.30 15.06 -4.26
N LYS A 219 10.62 14.95 -4.45
CA LYS A 219 11.36 15.75 -5.43
C LYS A 219 10.87 15.48 -6.85
N LEU A 220 10.66 14.20 -7.20
CA LEU A 220 10.12 13.82 -8.51
C LEU A 220 8.66 14.27 -8.68
N ARG A 221 7.83 14.17 -7.64
CA ARG A 221 6.46 14.71 -7.66
C ARG A 221 6.44 16.23 -7.86
N GLN A 222 7.33 16.98 -7.21
CA GLN A 222 7.48 18.43 -7.41
C GLN A 222 7.96 18.80 -8.82
N GLN A 223 8.72 17.91 -9.48
CA GLN A 223 9.13 18.06 -10.87
C GLN A 223 8.03 17.69 -11.87
N GLY A 224 6.89 17.18 -11.40
CA GLY A 224 5.73 16.86 -12.23
C GLY A 224 5.62 15.41 -12.68
N TYR A 225 6.48 14.50 -12.20
CA TYR A 225 6.38 13.08 -12.52
C TYR A 225 5.20 12.41 -11.82
N ASP A 226 4.50 11.53 -12.52
CA ASP A 226 3.42 10.73 -11.97
C ASP A 226 3.88 9.55 -11.13
N THR A 227 3.09 9.17 -10.13
CA THR A 227 3.40 8.04 -9.25
C THR A 227 3.69 6.77 -10.04
N SER A 228 2.94 6.51 -11.12
CA SER A 228 3.20 5.39 -12.03
C SER A 228 4.51 5.50 -12.80
N GLU A 229 4.94 6.71 -13.16
CA GLU A 229 6.23 6.92 -13.85
C GLU A 229 7.41 6.74 -12.88
N ILE A 230 7.24 7.19 -11.64
CA ILE A 230 8.28 7.03 -10.61
C ILE A 230 8.49 5.55 -10.29
N PHE A 231 7.41 4.78 -10.11
CA PHE A 231 7.48 3.36 -9.80
C PHE A 231 7.65 2.45 -11.03
N ASP A 232 7.91 3.00 -12.22
CA ASP A 232 8.13 2.20 -13.43
C ASP A 232 9.51 1.51 -13.40
N GLY A 233 9.47 0.17 -13.34
CA GLY A 233 10.64 -0.71 -13.26
C GLY A 233 10.83 -1.37 -11.89
N PRO A 234 12.06 -1.80 -11.56
CA PRO A 234 12.36 -2.61 -10.38
C PRO A 234 12.15 -1.85 -9.08
N VAL A 235 11.93 -2.60 -8.00
CA VAL A 235 11.95 -2.04 -6.64
C VAL A 235 13.36 -1.53 -6.33
N LEU A 236 13.48 -0.25 -6.00
CA LEU A 236 14.72 0.44 -5.63
C LEU A 236 14.63 0.93 -4.18
N SER A 237 15.72 0.80 -3.43
CA SER A 237 15.77 1.11 -1.99
C SER A 237 16.33 2.50 -1.69
N ASN A 238 17.09 3.11 -2.62
CA ASN A 238 17.81 4.36 -2.39
C ASN A 238 17.29 5.53 -3.27
N GLY A 239 16.13 5.36 -3.90
CA GLY A 239 15.49 6.36 -4.76
C GLY A 239 15.47 5.98 -6.24
N TRP A 240 14.89 6.85 -7.06
CA TRP A 240 14.58 6.58 -8.47
C TRP A 240 15.43 7.40 -9.43
N PHE A 241 15.44 7.00 -10.69
CA PHE A 241 16.18 7.65 -11.76
C PHE A 241 15.24 8.16 -12.84
N THR A 242 15.50 9.35 -13.35
CA THR A 242 14.97 9.78 -14.65
C THR A 242 15.92 9.31 -15.75
N GLN A 243 15.53 9.39 -17.02
CA GLN A 243 16.46 9.09 -18.12
C GLN A 243 17.72 9.97 -18.07
N GLU A 244 17.56 11.25 -17.72
CA GLU A 244 18.65 12.20 -17.61
C GLU A 244 19.58 11.85 -16.44
N THR A 245 19.03 11.52 -15.27
CA THR A 245 19.84 11.25 -14.08
C THR A 245 20.42 9.84 -14.05
N LEU A 246 19.83 8.87 -14.77
CA LEU A 246 20.46 7.58 -15.02
C LEU A 246 21.70 7.79 -15.90
N GLY A 247 21.59 8.63 -16.92
CA GLY A 247 22.68 9.20 -17.73
C GLY A 247 23.41 8.18 -18.61
N ALA A 248 23.37 8.28 -19.93
CA ALA A 248 24.01 7.31 -20.82
C ALA A 248 25.49 7.63 -21.11
N PRO A 249 26.34 6.63 -21.37
CA PRO A 249 27.68 6.86 -21.90
C PRO A 249 27.59 7.48 -23.31
N ARG A 250 28.54 8.33 -23.65
CA ARG A 250 28.69 8.82 -25.03
C ARG A 250 29.12 7.67 -25.95
N LEU A 251 28.63 7.67 -27.18
CA LEU A 251 29.09 6.73 -28.21
C LEU A 251 30.31 7.26 -28.99
N LYS A 252 30.47 8.58 -28.98
CA LYS A 252 31.57 9.28 -29.66
C LYS A 252 32.00 10.50 -28.85
N LEU A 253 33.28 10.85 -28.95
CA LEU A 253 33.88 12.01 -28.34
C LEU A 253 34.53 12.88 -29.43
N ASN A 254 34.23 14.17 -29.44
CA ASN A 254 34.80 15.15 -30.38
C ASN A 254 35.64 16.17 -29.61
N ILE A 255 36.75 16.62 -30.20
CA ILE A 255 37.62 17.63 -29.60
C ILE A 255 36.92 18.98 -29.36
N MET A 256 36.00 19.38 -30.25
CA MET A 256 35.22 20.61 -30.09
C MET A 256 34.32 20.57 -28.86
N ASP A 257 33.69 19.43 -28.59
CA ASP A 257 32.88 19.23 -27.39
C ASP A 257 33.76 19.29 -26.13
N LEU A 258 34.93 18.63 -26.17
CA LEU A 258 35.90 18.68 -25.07
C LEU A 258 36.37 20.10 -24.78
N MET A 259 36.63 20.91 -25.81
CA MET A 259 36.98 22.32 -25.64
C MET A 259 35.88 23.08 -24.90
N GLY A 260 34.61 22.84 -25.26
CA GLY A 260 33.46 23.42 -24.56
C GLY A 260 33.34 22.95 -23.10
N VAL A 261 33.53 21.66 -22.85
CA VAL A 261 33.53 21.08 -21.50
C VAL A 261 34.62 21.69 -20.64
N ILE A 262 35.85 21.77 -21.14
CA ILE A 262 37.01 22.37 -20.44
C ILE A 262 36.75 23.86 -20.18
N GLY A 263 36.22 24.60 -21.17
CA GLY A 263 35.96 26.02 -21.06
C GLY A 263 34.91 26.39 -20.01
N ASN A 264 33.98 25.48 -19.72
CA ASN A 264 32.96 25.68 -18.68
C ASN A 264 33.46 25.38 -17.25
N VAL A 265 34.70 24.92 -17.08
CA VAL A 265 35.26 24.61 -15.76
C VAL A 265 35.62 25.90 -15.02
N LYS A 266 35.08 26.08 -13.82
CA LYS A 266 35.42 27.22 -12.96
C LYS A 266 36.93 27.31 -12.72
N GLY A 267 37.52 28.44 -13.09
CA GLY A 267 38.97 28.69 -12.99
C GLY A 267 39.73 28.56 -14.32
N VAL A 268 39.08 28.07 -15.39
CA VAL A 268 39.58 28.20 -16.76
C VAL A 268 39.15 29.56 -17.31
N SER A 269 40.09 30.35 -17.79
CA SER A 269 39.81 31.67 -18.37
C SER A 269 39.66 31.62 -19.89
N GLN A 270 40.43 30.76 -20.57
CA GLN A 270 40.35 30.59 -22.01
C GLN A 270 40.81 29.19 -22.43
N VAL A 271 40.18 28.63 -23.44
CA VAL A 271 40.64 27.41 -24.13
C VAL A 271 41.01 27.79 -25.56
N GLY A 272 42.27 27.62 -25.93
CA GLY A 272 42.74 27.78 -27.30
C GLY A 272 42.38 26.58 -28.17
N GLN A 273 42.82 26.57 -29.43
CA GLN A 273 42.62 25.41 -30.29
C GLN A 273 43.31 24.18 -29.70
N LEU A 274 42.54 23.11 -29.49
CA LEU A 274 43.04 21.83 -29.01
C LEU A 274 43.02 20.79 -30.13
N THR A 275 44.00 19.88 -30.10
CA THR A 275 44.08 18.72 -30.97
C THR A 275 44.11 17.46 -30.11
N MET A 276 43.26 16.47 -30.42
CA MET A 276 43.20 15.20 -29.70
C MET A 276 44.06 14.14 -30.39
N TYR A 277 44.80 13.37 -29.58
CA TYR A 277 45.62 12.26 -30.03
C TYR A 277 45.23 10.97 -29.34
N VAL A 278 45.09 9.91 -30.13
CA VAL A 278 44.72 8.58 -29.66
C VAL A 278 45.73 7.60 -30.24
N TYR A 279 46.46 6.89 -29.38
CA TYR A 279 47.60 6.06 -29.77
C TYR A 279 48.62 6.82 -30.67
N GLY A 280 48.81 8.11 -30.40
CA GLY A 280 49.74 8.98 -31.13
C GLY A 280 49.23 9.54 -32.47
N GLN A 281 48.03 9.17 -32.91
CA GLN A 281 47.43 9.68 -34.14
C GLN A 281 46.46 10.83 -33.85
N VAL A 282 46.51 11.88 -34.68
CA VAL A 282 45.57 13.00 -34.62
C VAL A 282 44.18 12.50 -35.00
N MET A 283 43.20 12.77 -34.13
CA MET A 283 41.80 12.40 -34.36
C MET A 283 40.87 13.56 -34.05
N ASP A 284 39.99 13.90 -34.99
CA ASP A 284 38.92 14.89 -34.73
C ASP A 284 37.79 14.31 -33.86
N GLN A 285 37.60 12.99 -33.96
CA GLN A 285 36.62 12.25 -33.18
C GLN A 285 37.10 10.84 -32.83
N MET A 286 36.63 10.31 -31.72
CA MET A 286 36.90 8.96 -31.24
C MET A 286 35.58 8.22 -30.98
N MET A 287 35.48 6.97 -31.45
CA MET A 287 34.36 6.08 -31.13
C MET A 287 34.63 5.36 -29.81
N LEU A 288 33.63 5.30 -28.94
CA LEU A 288 33.76 4.65 -27.63
C LEU A 288 33.22 3.22 -27.73
N SER A 289 34.07 2.26 -27.37
CA SER A 289 33.71 0.85 -27.31
C SER A 289 33.05 0.51 -25.98
N PRO A 290 32.06 -0.39 -25.96
CA PRO A 290 31.48 -0.84 -24.71
C PRO A 290 32.54 -1.52 -23.82
N GLY A 291 32.57 -1.15 -22.54
CA GLY A 291 33.51 -1.69 -21.55
C GLY A 291 34.87 -0.99 -21.45
N LEU A 292 35.15 0.01 -22.30
CA LEU A 292 36.36 0.83 -22.24
C LEU A 292 36.04 2.32 -22.17
N LEU A 293 36.60 3.02 -21.19
CA LEU A 293 36.44 4.47 -21.04
C LEU A 293 37.76 5.23 -21.33
N PRO A 294 37.73 6.28 -22.16
CA PRO A 294 38.90 7.10 -22.38
C PRO A 294 39.19 7.94 -21.13
N HIS A 295 40.46 8.14 -20.82
CA HIS A 295 40.89 9.10 -19.81
C HIS A 295 41.98 10.01 -20.36
N LEU A 296 41.92 11.28 -19.96
CA LEU A 296 42.91 12.25 -20.38
C LEU A 296 44.20 12.06 -19.58
N ASP A 297 45.30 11.74 -20.26
CA ASP A 297 46.62 11.68 -19.67
C ASP A 297 47.25 13.09 -19.70
N PHE A 298 47.03 13.85 -18.63
CA PHE A 298 47.59 15.19 -18.48
C PHE A 298 49.13 15.23 -18.52
N PRO A 299 49.87 14.39 -17.76
CA PRO A 299 51.33 14.35 -17.84
C PRO A 299 51.86 14.16 -19.26
N SER A 300 51.33 13.18 -20.00
CA SER A 300 51.74 12.95 -21.39
C SER A 300 51.30 14.08 -22.32
N SER A 301 50.15 14.72 -22.06
CA SER A 301 49.69 15.88 -22.83
C SER A 301 50.64 17.08 -22.68
N LEU A 302 51.10 17.37 -21.46
CA LEU A 302 52.05 18.44 -21.16
C LEU A 302 53.39 18.24 -21.86
N LEU A 303 53.90 17.01 -21.88
CA LEU A 303 55.14 16.66 -22.57
C LEU A 303 55.00 16.76 -24.10
N ASN A 304 53.80 16.54 -24.63
CA ASN A 304 53.53 16.42 -26.07
C ASN A 304 52.75 17.63 -26.63
N GLY A 305 52.96 18.83 -26.09
CA GLY A 305 52.53 20.08 -26.71
C GLY A 305 51.27 20.73 -26.13
N LEU A 306 50.77 20.28 -24.98
CA LEU A 306 49.78 21.04 -24.19
C LEU A 306 50.49 22.12 -23.36
N SER A 307 50.15 23.38 -23.60
CA SER A 307 50.61 24.53 -22.82
C SER A 307 49.51 25.03 -21.88
N ILE A 308 49.69 24.84 -20.58
CA ILE A 308 48.80 25.42 -19.56
C ILE A 308 49.40 26.75 -19.09
N ILE A 309 48.73 27.87 -19.36
CA ILE A 309 49.19 29.21 -18.98
C ILE A 309 48.56 29.62 -17.65
N TYR A 310 49.39 30.00 -16.68
CA TYR A 310 48.96 30.52 -15.39
C TYR A 310 49.74 31.80 -15.07
N LYS A 311 49.01 32.88 -14.72
CA LYS A 311 49.60 34.22 -14.49
C LYS A 311 50.53 34.69 -15.62
N GLY A 312 50.15 34.40 -16.87
CA GLY A 312 50.88 34.82 -18.07
C GLY A 312 52.10 33.98 -18.44
N ALA A 313 52.42 32.92 -17.70
CA ALA A 313 53.53 32.01 -18.00
C ALA A 313 53.07 30.54 -18.12
N PRO A 314 53.67 29.72 -19.01
CA PRO A 314 53.38 28.30 -19.07
C PRO A 314 53.90 27.58 -17.83
N ILE A 315 53.12 26.64 -17.30
CA ILE A 315 53.62 25.73 -16.26
C ILE A 315 54.67 24.76 -16.84
N PRO A 316 55.61 24.24 -16.03
CA PRO A 316 56.61 23.29 -16.51
C PRO A 316 56.00 22.02 -17.10
N ALA A 317 56.60 21.47 -18.16
CA ALA A 317 56.12 20.23 -18.79
C ALA A 317 56.18 18.99 -17.86
N ASN A 318 57.02 19.04 -16.82
CA ASN A 318 57.13 18.01 -15.78
C ASN A 318 56.30 18.34 -14.52
N TYR A 319 55.31 19.22 -14.63
CA TYR A 319 54.46 19.60 -13.51
C TYR A 319 53.77 18.36 -12.92
N LYS A 320 54.02 18.11 -11.62
CA LYS A 320 53.37 17.02 -10.90
C LYS A 320 52.00 17.47 -10.40
N LEU A 321 50.97 16.95 -11.04
CA LEU A 321 49.61 16.99 -10.53
C LEU A 321 49.60 16.39 -9.13
N THR A 322 49.32 17.23 -8.14
CA THR A 322 49.04 16.80 -6.78
C THR A 322 47.54 16.81 -6.62
N GLU A 323 46.92 15.65 -6.79
CA GLU A 323 45.49 15.54 -6.52
C GLU A 323 45.24 15.91 -5.04
N PRO A 324 44.25 16.76 -4.74
CA PRO A 324 43.83 16.93 -3.36
C PRO A 324 43.43 15.56 -2.82
N SER A 325 44.00 15.17 -1.68
CA SER A 325 43.69 13.91 -1.01
C SER A 325 42.19 13.84 -0.73
N LYS A 326 41.43 13.19 -1.61
CA LYS A 326 40.01 12.91 -1.37
C LYS A 326 39.96 12.00 -0.15
N PRO A 327 39.27 12.38 0.95
CA PRO A 327 39.17 11.52 2.13
C PRO A 327 38.69 10.12 1.73
N ARG A 328 39.32 9.08 2.27
CA ARG A 328 38.86 7.68 2.12
C ARG A 328 37.51 7.57 2.83
N GLY A 329 36.46 7.58 2.04
CA GLY A 329 35.09 7.38 2.47
C GLY A 329 34.23 7.27 1.23
N ILE A 330 33.46 6.20 1.12
CA ILE A 330 32.34 6.15 0.18
C ILE A 330 31.59 7.46 0.41
N ASN A 331 31.48 8.33 -0.60
CA ASN A 331 30.57 9.44 -0.49
C ASN A 331 29.22 8.79 -0.19
N THR A 332 28.79 8.85 1.06
CA THR A 332 27.40 8.69 1.43
C THR A 332 26.72 9.91 0.84
N GLY A 333 26.65 9.97 -0.49
CA GLY A 333 25.72 10.85 -1.18
C GLY A 333 24.39 10.66 -0.48
N ASP A 334 23.75 11.79 -0.19
CA ASP A 334 22.58 11.91 0.68
C ASP A 334 21.81 10.60 0.67
N VAL A 335 21.82 9.88 1.80
CA VAL A 335 20.84 8.83 1.97
C VAL A 335 19.53 9.58 1.87
N TYR A 336 18.85 9.49 0.74
CA TYR A 336 17.53 10.05 0.58
C TYR A 336 16.65 9.23 1.53
N LEU A 337 16.56 9.73 2.76
CA LEU A 337 15.64 9.29 3.80
C LEU A 337 14.20 9.60 3.41
N ASP A 338 13.98 10.35 2.32
CA ASP A 338 12.71 10.52 1.61
C ASP A 338 12.33 9.23 0.85
N MET A 339 12.52 8.07 1.50
CA MET A 339 11.69 6.92 1.21
C MET A 339 10.27 7.35 1.54
N VAL A 340 9.33 7.08 0.63
CA VAL A 340 7.90 7.33 0.81
C VAL A 340 7.51 7.05 2.27
N ASP A 341 7.15 8.08 3.04
CA ASP A 341 6.50 7.84 4.31
C ASP A 341 5.14 7.22 3.95
N GLN A 342 4.92 5.97 4.37
CA GLN A 342 3.65 5.28 4.14
C GLN A 342 2.46 6.10 4.64
N LYS A 343 2.69 7.00 5.62
CA LYS A 343 1.69 7.94 6.14
C LYS A 343 1.23 8.99 5.13
N ASP A 344 2.05 9.36 4.15
CA ASP A 344 1.67 10.39 3.16
C ASP A 344 0.87 9.80 1.99
N GLN A 345 0.93 8.48 1.77
CA GLN A 345 0.16 7.81 0.70
C GLN A 345 -1.26 7.42 1.11
N VAL A 346 -1.52 7.25 2.41
CA VAL A 346 -2.83 6.88 2.94
C VAL A 346 -3.37 8.05 3.74
N LYS A 347 -4.51 8.62 3.31
CA LYS A 347 -5.16 9.70 4.05
C LYS A 347 -5.44 9.24 5.48
N SER A 348 -5.15 10.07 6.48
CA SER A 348 -5.57 9.80 7.85
C SER A 348 -7.07 10.03 8.00
N GLY A 349 -7.77 9.06 8.59
CA GLY A 349 -9.16 9.22 9.03
C GLY A 349 -9.29 9.34 10.55
N THR A 350 -10.50 9.62 11.00
CA THR A 350 -10.88 9.64 12.42
C THR A 350 -11.74 8.42 12.73
N TYR A 351 -11.39 7.66 13.78
CA TYR A 351 -12.19 6.53 14.21
C TYR A 351 -13.63 6.95 14.57
N ARG A 352 -14.60 6.18 14.07
CA ARG A 352 -16.02 6.31 14.38
C ARG A 352 -16.54 4.96 14.89
N ASP A 353 -17.21 4.96 16.04
CA ASP A 353 -17.85 3.75 16.59
C ASP A 353 -19.21 3.50 15.93
N ILE A 354 -19.18 3.13 14.64
CA ILE A 354 -20.37 3.01 13.79
C ILE A 354 -21.26 1.83 14.20
N SER A 355 -20.68 0.74 14.72
CA SER A 355 -21.45 -0.45 15.07
C SER A 355 -22.31 -0.25 16.32
N SER A 356 -22.08 0.82 17.09
CA SER A 356 -22.89 1.19 18.25
C SER A 356 -24.32 1.55 17.82
N TYR A 357 -25.30 0.97 18.50
CA TYR A 357 -26.71 1.20 18.20
C TYR A 357 -27.46 1.62 19.46
N TYR A 358 -28.15 2.76 19.39
CA TYR A 358 -29.03 3.23 20.44
C TYR A 358 -30.49 2.90 20.10
N SER A 359 -31.10 2.03 20.90
CA SER A 359 -32.46 1.54 20.63
C SER A 359 -33.51 2.65 20.58
N ILE A 360 -34.39 2.57 19.57
CA ILE A 360 -35.57 3.44 19.47
C ILE A 360 -36.46 3.35 20.71
N GLN A 361 -36.42 2.24 21.44
CA GLN A 361 -37.24 2.04 22.64
C GLN A 361 -36.86 3.03 23.75
N ASN A 362 -35.63 3.54 23.76
CA ASN A 362 -35.19 4.56 24.71
C ASN A 362 -35.72 5.96 24.39
N THR A 363 -36.12 6.22 23.14
CA THR A 363 -36.58 7.55 22.71
C THR A 363 -38.10 7.72 22.85
N PHE A 364 -38.83 6.66 23.20
CA PHE A 364 -40.27 6.74 23.48
C PHE A 364 -40.56 7.55 24.74
N PRO A 365 -41.71 8.26 24.79
CA PRO A 365 -42.21 8.86 26.01
C PRO A 365 -42.36 7.82 27.14
N ALA A 366 -42.03 8.21 28.37
CA ALA A 366 -42.02 7.32 29.53
C ALA A 366 -43.36 6.57 29.79
N ILE A 367 -44.50 7.15 29.36
CA ILE A 367 -45.82 6.52 29.48
C ILE A 367 -45.92 5.17 28.75
N PHE A 368 -45.13 4.96 27.70
CA PHE A 368 -45.08 3.68 26.98
C PHE A 368 -44.33 2.59 27.75
N SER A 369 -43.52 2.96 28.75
CA SER A 369 -42.77 2.03 29.62
C SER A 369 -41.92 1.01 28.84
N VAL A 370 -41.35 1.41 27.69
CA VAL A 370 -40.51 0.55 26.85
C VAL A 370 -39.01 0.83 26.97
N GLY A 371 -38.60 2.04 27.38
CA GLY A 371 -37.20 2.43 27.57
C GLY A 371 -36.55 1.89 28.85
N GLY A 372 -35.28 2.25 29.07
CA GLY A 372 -34.53 1.90 30.29
C GLY A 372 -35.15 2.42 31.59
N ASP A 373 -35.74 3.61 31.55
CA ASP A 373 -36.36 4.28 32.71
C ASP A 373 -37.83 3.89 32.94
N ALA A 374 -38.27 2.72 32.44
CA ALA A 374 -39.63 2.24 32.64
C ALA A 374 -39.96 2.15 34.15
N ALA A 375 -40.81 3.09 34.60
CA ALA A 375 -41.32 3.34 35.95
C ALA A 375 -40.67 2.55 37.11
N THR A 376 -39.91 3.27 37.95
CA THR A 376 -39.48 2.85 39.29
C THR A 376 -40.70 2.61 40.19
N GLY A 377 -41.20 1.38 40.22
CA GLY A 377 -42.33 0.96 41.04
C GLY A 377 -42.51 -0.56 41.03
N ASN A 378 -43.53 -1.07 41.73
CA ASN A 378 -43.97 -2.47 41.61
C ASN A 378 -45.19 -2.52 40.67
N PRO A 379 -45.00 -2.42 39.34
CA PRO A 379 -46.10 -2.34 38.38
C PRO A 379 -46.94 -3.62 38.41
N ALA A 380 -48.25 -3.47 38.15
CA ALA A 380 -49.13 -4.62 37.99
C ALA A 380 -48.63 -5.52 36.84
N GLN A 381 -48.72 -6.85 37.02
CA GLN A 381 -48.24 -7.83 36.03
C GLN A 381 -48.80 -7.60 34.62
N TYR A 382 -50.05 -7.13 34.52
CA TYR A 382 -50.68 -6.78 33.25
C TYR A 382 -49.95 -5.64 32.51
N SER A 383 -49.55 -4.57 33.22
CA SER A 383 -48.81 -3.45 32.63
C SER A 383 -47.43 -3.88 32.14
N VAL A 384 -46.76 -4.78 32.89
CA VAL A 384 -45.50 -5.39 32.46
C VAL A 384 -45.69 -6.22 31.19
N ALA A 385 -46.78 -7.00 31.10
CA ALA A 385 -47.09 -7.79 29.91
C ALA A 385 -47.36 -6.91 28.67
N GLN A 386 -48.12 -5.83 28.82
CA GLN A 386 -48.39 -4.88 27.73
C GLN A 386 -47.12 -4.17 27.25
N SER A 387 -46.28 -3.70 28.18
CA SER A 387 -44.97 -3.13 27.83
C SER A 387 -44.14 -4.13 27.04
N ARG A 388 -44.02 -5.37 27.53
CA ARG A 388 -43.27 -6.44 26.82
C ARG A 388 -43.82 -6.75 25.44
N GLN A 389 -45.14 -6.73 25.26
CA GLN A 389 -45.76 -6.93 23.94
C GLN A 389 -45.36 -5.83 22.96
N LEU A 390 -45.41 -4.55 23.38
CA LEU A 390 -44.97 -3.45 22.54
C LEU A 390 -43.46 -3.51 22.27
N LYS A 391 -42.65 -3.82 23.29
CA LYS A 391 -41.20 -4.03 23.12
C LYS A 391 -40.92 -5.10 22.07
N ALA A 392 -41.60 -6.24 22.12
CA ALA A 392 -41.43 -7.31 21.14
C ALA A 392 -41.72 -6.84 19.70
N TYR A 393 -42.73 -5.98 19.51
CA TYR A 393 -43.01 -5.35 18.23
C TYR A 393 -41.89 -4.38 17.79
N LEU A 394 -41.41 -3.54 18.72
CA LEU A 394 -40.34 -2.58 18.45
C LEU A 394 -38.98 -3.22 18.16
N THR A 395 -38.69 -4.38 18.77
CA THR A 395 -37.46 -5.15 18.55
C THR A 395 -37.22 -5.50 17.08
N LEU A 396 -38.29 -5.64 16.28
CA LEU A 396 -38.16 -5.87 14.84
C LEU A 396 -37.49 -4.69 14.13
N PHE A 397 -37.83 -3.46 14.52
CA PHE A 397 -37.20 -2.25 14.00
C PHE A 397 -35.78 -2.10 14.53
N ASP A 398 -35.57 -2.37 15.83
CA ASP A 398 -34.24 -2.35 16.43
C ASP A 398 -33.28 -3.30 15.72
N GLN A 399 -33.71 -4.53 15.41
CA GLN A 399 -32.84 -5.50 14.75
C GLN A 399 -32.45 -5.03 13.34
N VAL A 400 -33.40 -4.49 12.57
CA VAL A 400 -33.11 -3.98 11.23
C VAL A 400 -32.10 -2.83 11.30
N LEU A 401 -32.29 -1.88 12.21
CA LEU A 401 -31.39 -0.73 12.38
C LEU A 401 -30.00 -1.19 12.85
N ALA A 402 -29.92 -2.01 13.89
CA ALA A 402 -28.66 -2.56 14.41
C ALA A 402 -27.87 -3.31 13.32
N ASN A 403 -28.56 -4.07 12.47
CA ASN A 403 -27.93 -4.76 11.33
C ASN A 403 -27.41 -3.78 10.28
N GLN A 404 -28.09 -2.65 10.01
CA GLN A 404 -27.58 -1.65 9.07
C GLN A 404 -26.30 -0.97 9.59
N PHE A 405 -26.26 -0.62 10.88
CA PHE A 405 -25.04 -0.09 11.52
C PHE A 405 -23.90 -1.12 11.49
N ALA A 406 -24.18 -2.39 11.78
CA ALA A 406 -23.21 -3.48 11.66
C ALA A 406 -22.71 -3.65 10.22
N GLN A 407 -23.59 -3.56 9.22
CA GLN A 407 -23.25 -3.65 7.81
C GLN A 407 -22.30 -2.51 7.38
N LEU A 408 -22.58 -1.28 7.81
CA LEU A 408 -21.75 -0.11 7.53
C LEU A 408 -20.36 -0.26 8.20
N ALA A 409 -20.32 -0.70 9.46
CA ALA A 409 -19.08 -0.98 10.18
C ALA A 409 -18.28 -2.18 9.59
N GLY A 410 -18.95 -3.04 8.81
CA GLY A 410 -18.39 -4.22 8.14
C GLY A 410 -17.76 -3.95 6.77
N ILE A 411 -17.83 -2.72 6.23
CA ILE A 411 -17.38 -2.41 4.85
C ILE A 411 -15.94 -2.85 4.57
N SER A 412 -15.01 -2.58 5.49
CA SER A 412 -13.60 -2.97 5.36
C SER A 412 -13.43 -4.48 5.12
N ARG A 413 -14.19 -5.28 5.87
CA ARG A 413 -14.18 -6.75 5.76
C ARG A 413 -14.79 -7.25 4.46
N LEU A 414 -15.79 -6.56 3.90
CA LEU A 414 -16.42 -6.94 2.62
C LEU A 414 -15.44 -6.83 1.45
N PHE A 415 -14.63 -5.78 1.43
CA PHE A 415 -13.68 -5.48 0.36
C PHE A 415 -12.25 -5.90 0.67
N SER A 416 -12.03 -6.58 1.79
CA SER A 416 -10.75 -7.23 2.07
C SER A 416 -10.49 -8.36 1.06
N PHE A 417 -9.22 -8.57 0.75
CA PHE A 417 -8.69 -9.74 0.06
C PHE A 417 -8.83 -10.99 0.93
N LYS A 418 -8.86 -10.86 2.26
CA LYS A 418 -9.07 -11.98 3.18
C LYS A 418 -10.56 -12.26 3.36
N ASN A 419 -10.86 -13.53 3.62
CA ASN A 419 -12.22 -13.96 3.94
C ASN A 419 -12.49 -13.70 5.42
N SER A 420 -13.58 -13.00 5.72
CA SER A 420 -14.04 -12.84 7.11
C SER A 420 -14.45 -14.19 7.67
N LEU A 421 -14.23 -14.37 8.97
CA LEU A 421 -14.66 -15.55 9.69
C LEU A 421 -15.85 -15.27 10.62
N SER A 422 -16.35 -14.02 10.69
CA SER A 422 -17.47 -13.66 11.55
C SER A 422 -18.38 -12.64 10.89
N ALA A 423 -19.68 -12.81 11.10
CA ALA A 423 -20.74 -11.88 10.71
C ALA A 423 -21.11 -10.90 11.84
N ASP A 424 -20.60 -11.12 13.06
CA ASP A 424 -20.74 -10.22 14.20
C ASP A 424 -19.40 -10.10 14.96
N PRO A 425 -18.53 -9.18 14.51
CA PRO A 425 -17.23 -8.96 15.17
C PRO A 425 -17.36 -8.41 16.60
N THR A 426 -18.49 -7.81 16.96
CA THR A 426 -18.67 -7.17 18.27
C THR A 426 -18.92 -8.23 19.33
N ASP A 427 -19.87 -9.13 19.07
CA ASP A 427 -20.18 -10.24 19.97
C ASP A 427 -19.01 -11.24 20.04
N GLU A 428 -18.33 -11.48 18.91
CA GLU A 428 -17.12 -12.30 18.86
C GLU A 428 -16.03 -11.72 19.79
N ALA A 429 -15.76 -10.41 19.71
CA ALA A 429 -14.79 -9.76 20.59
C ALA A 429 -15.20 -9.85 22.07
N SER A 430 -16.49 -9.70 22.37
CA SER A 430 -17.04 -9.87 23.72
C SER A 430 -16.81 -11.29 24.25
N TYR A 431 -17.14 -12.32 23.46
CA TYR A 431 -16.91 -13.72 23.80
C TYR A 431 -15.44 -13.99 24.13
N TYR A 432 -14.52 -13.64 23.22
CA TYR A 432 -13.08 -13.87 23.43
C TYR A 432 -12.48 -13.07 24.59
N SER A 433 -13.10 -11.94 24.97
CA SER A 433 -12.68 -11.16 26.14
C SER A 433 -12.83 -11.94 27.45
N THR A 434 -13.77 -12.89 27.51
CA THR A 434 -14.00 -13.75 28.68
C THR A 434 -13.05 -14.93 28.79
N LEU A 435 -12.40 -15.31 27.68
CA LEU A 435 -11.52 -16.47 27.62
C LEU A 435 -10.09 -16.14 28.05
N ASN A 436 -9.47 -17.07 28.77
CA ASN A 436 -8.04 -17.01 29.08
C ASN A 436 -7.19 -17.42 27.85
N THR A 437 -5.86 -17.27 27.94
CA THR A 437 -4.94 -17.54 26.83
C THR A 437 -5.03 -18.98 26.29
N GLU A 438 -5.17 -19.97 27.17
CA GLU A 438 -5.26 -21.39 26.77
C GLU A 438 -6.60 -21.68 26.07
N GLN A 439 -7.70 -21.17 26.61
CA GLN A 439 -9.04 -21.27 26.03
C GLN A 439 -9.17 -20.57 24.69
N ARG A 440 -8.40 -19.50 24.44
CA ARG A 440 -8.35 -18.84 23.13
C ARG A 440 -7.67 -19.68 22.06
N VAL A 441 -6.66 -20.47 22.45
CA VAL A 441 -5.92 -21.35 21.52
C VAL A 441 -6.68 -22.64 21.29
N PHE A 442 -7.28 -23.20 22.34
CA PHE A 442 -8.04 -24.44 22.31
C PHE A 442 -9.45 -24.22 22.86
N PRO A 443 -10.33 -23.53 22.09
CA PRO A 443 -11.70 -23.37 22.50
C PRO A 443 -12.37 -24.74 22.58
N GLU A 444 -13.18 -24.94 23.62
CA GLU A 444 -13.89 -26.21 23.85
C GLU A 444 -14.85 -26.56 22.68
N TYR A 445 -15.34 -25.52 21.98
CA TYR A 445 -16.20 -25.64 20.82
C TYR A 445 -15.78 -24.63 19.71
N PRO A 446 -15.88 -24.99 18.42
CA PRO A 446 -15.60 -24.05 17.32
C PRO A 446 -16.69 -22.99 17.27
N ALA A 447 -16.38 -21.74 17.64
CA ALA A 447 -17.37 -20.68 17.79
C ALA A 447 -18.36 -20.64 16.60
N PRO A 448 -19.68 -20.55 16.85
CA PRO A 448 -20.71 -20.52 15.82
C PRO A 448 -20.67 -19.25 14.96
N TYR A 449 -19.91 -18.24 15.40
CA TYR A 449 -19.60 -17.10 14.55
C TYR A 449 -18.71 -17.48 13.37
N ILE A 450 -18.09 -18.67 13.34
CA ILE A 450 -17.24 -19.11 12.23
C ILE A 450 -18.08 -19.36 10.98
N TYR A 451 -18.32 -18.28 10.24
CA TYR A 451 -18.93 -18.28 8.92
C TYR A 451 -17.83 -18.18 7.87
N PHE A 452 -17.90 -19.01 6.84
CA PHE A 452 -17.00 -18.86 5.71
C PHE A 452 -17.41 -17.63 4.89
N SER A 453 -16.71 -16.51 5.11
CA SER A 453 -16.83 -15.28 4.34
C SER A 453 -18.24 -14.68 4.25
N PRO A 454 -18.89 -14.35 5.39
CA PRO A 454 -20.20 -13.69 5.40
C PRO A 454 -20.15 -12.33 4.68
N THR A 455 -21.28 -11.94 4.07
CA THR A 455 -21.44 -10.66 3.38
C THR A 455 -22.56 -9.79 3.94
N TYR A 456 -23.38 -10.33 4.84
CA TYR A 456 -24.24 -9.56 5.73
C TYR A 456 -23.74 -9.61 7.16
N TYR A 457 -23.64 -8.45 7.78
CA TYR A 457 -23.25 -8.28 9.17
C TYR A 457 -24.45 -7.93 10.04
N TYR A 458 -24.35 -8.31 11.30
CA TYR A 458 -25.39 -8.06 12.29
C TYR A 458 -24.80 -7.82 13.67
N ARG A 459 -25.69 -7.48 14.60
CA ARG A 459 -25.36 -7.30 16.00
C ARG A 459 -26.47 -7.84 16.89
N SER A 460 -26.11 -8.41 18.03
CA SER A 460 -27.06 -8.70 19.09
C SER A 460 -27.78 -7.45 19.62
N LEU A 461 -29.00 -7.66 20.11
CA LEU A 461 -29.79 -6.64 20.79
C LEU A 461 -29.65 -6.67 22.31
N TYR A 462 -28.54 -7.18 22.84
CA TYR A 462 -28.35 -7.32 24.30
C TYR A 462 -28.40 -5.99 25.05
N ASP A 463 -28.06 -4.90 24.39
CA ASP A 463 -28.09 -3.53 24.92
C ASP A 463 -29.49 -2.89 24.86
N VAL A 464 -30.46 -3.53 24.17
CA VAL A 464 -31.85 -3.06 24.16
C VAL A 464 -32.43 -3.21 25.59
N PRO A 465 -33.06 -2.15 26.14
CA PRO A 465 -33.55 -2.18 27.51
C PRO A 465 -34.45 -3.38 27.77
N ASN A 466 -34.33 -4.06 28.91
CA ASN A 466 -35.25 -5.12 29.32
C ASN A 466 -35.55 -6.18 28.22
N ILE A 467 -34.58 -6.46 27.32
CA ILE A 467 -34.75 -7.38 26.19
C ILE A 467 -34.84 -8.85 26.61
N ARG A 468 -34.16 -9.20 27.71
CA ARG A 468 -33.99 -10.59 28.17
C ARG A 468 -35.26 -11.44 28.13
N PRO A 469 -36.43 -11.01 28.67
CA PRO A 469 -37.65 -11.83 28.69
C PRO A 469 -38.23 -12.12 27.30
N LEU A 470 -37.78 -11.41 26.26
CA LEU A 470 -38.21 -11.59 24.88
C LEU A 470 -37.30 -12.53 24.09
N LEU A 471 -36.13 -12.85 24.63
CA LEU A 471 -35.19 -13.78 24.00
C LEU A 471 -35.51 -15.21 24.43
N LYS A 472 -35.61 -16.10 23.44
CA LYS A 472 -35.86 -17.52 23.65
C LYS A 472 -34.73 -18.12 24.49
N ASP A 473 -35.08 -18.99 25.43
CA ASP A 473 -34.14 -19.79 26.23
C ASP A 473 -33.16 -18.97 27.10
N ASN A 474 -33.52 -17.73 27.45
CA ASN A 474 -32.69 -16.81 28.23
C ASN A 474 -32.39 -17.24 29.68
N ASP A 475 -33.06 -18.29 30.16
CA ASP A 475 -32.96 -18.84 31.52
C ASP A 475 -32.42 -20.28 31.56
N VAL A 476 -31.98 -20.85 30.43
CA VAL A 476 -31.46 -22.23 30.37
C VAL A 476 -30.29 -22.48 31.32
N LYS A 477 -29.47 -21.45 31.60
CA LYS A 477 -28.33 -21.52 32.52
C LYS A 477 -28.66 -21.13 33.95
N ARG A 478 -29.94 -21.04 34.31
CA ARG A 478 -30.42 -20.75 35.67
C ARG A 478 -30.41 -22.01 36.57
N PHE A 479 -29.28 -22.73 36.59
CA PHE A 479 -29.06 -23.88 37.46
C PHE A 479 -27.85 -23.62 38.36
N TYR A 480 -28.03 -23.79 39.67
CA TYR A 480 -26.97 -23.64 40.66
C TYR A 480 -27.25 -24.51 41.87
N THR A 481 -26.23 -25.20 42.38
CA THR A 481 -26.35 -26.15 43.50
C THR A 481 -26.02 -25.55 44.87
N GLY A 482 -25.61 -24.27 44.94
CA GLY A 482 -25.27 -23.56 46.17
C GLY A 482 -26.31 -22.50 46.59
N GLN A 483 -25.94 -21.66 47.56
CA GLN A 483 -26.78 -20.53 47.98
C GLN A 483 -26.46 -19.27 47.16
N LYS A 484 -27.41 -18.86 46.31
CA LYS A 484 -27.45 -17.56 45.63
C LYS A 484 -28.84 -16.97 45.76
N THR A 485 -28.94 -15.65 45.82
CA THR A 485 -30.22 -14.95 45.75
C THR A 485 -30.82 -15.10 44.35
N GLN A 486 -32.13 -14.94 44.22
CA GLN A 486 -32.81 -14.99 42.93
C GLN A 486 -32.24 -13.95 41.94
N LYS A 487 -31.88 -12.77 42.44
CA LYS A 487 -31.29 -11.69 41.64
C LYS A 487 -29.91 -12.07 41.09
N GLU A 488 -29.08 -12.73 41.89
CA GLU A 488 -27.76 -13.21 41.46
C GLU A 488 -27.90 -14.33 40.43
N LEU A 489 -28.80 -15.30 40.65
CA LEU A 489 -29.07 -16.36 39.67
C LEU A 489 -29.55 -15.81 38.33
N ASP A 490 -30.42 -14.80 38.38
CA ASP A 490 -30.91 -14.13 37.18
C ASP A 490 -29.80 -13.35 36.46
N TYR A 491 -28.93 -12.67 37.20
CA TYR A 491 -27.78 -11.98 36.63
C TYR A 491 -26.82 -12.97 35.96
N ASP A 492 -26.39 -14.01 36.68
CA ASP A 492 -25.43 -15.00 36.18
C ASP A 492 -25.97 -15.77 34.97
N SER A 493 -27.25 -16.14 34.99
CA SER A 493 -27.90 -16.79 33.84
C SER A 493 -27.91 -15.88 32.62
N TRP A 494 -28.16 -14.57 32.80
CA TRP A 494 -28.17 -13.62 31.71
C TRP A 494 -26.77 -13.38 31.13
N GLU A 495 -25.78 -13.16 31.99
CA GLU A 495 -24.39 -13.04 31.55
C GLU A 495 -23.95 -14.31 30.83
N SER A 496 -24.29 -15.49 31.36
CA SER A 496 -23.94 -16.76 30.72
C SER A 496 -24.66 -17.00 29.40
N PHE A 497 -25.83 -16.38 29.17
CA PHE A 497 -26.55 -16.41 27.91
C PHE A 497 -25.90 -15.50 26.87
N LYS A 498 -25.55 -14.25 27.23
CA LYS A 498 -24.87 -13.30 26.33
C LYS A 498 -23.50 -13.81 25.86
N HIS A 499 -22.76 -14.46 26.75
CA HIS A 499 -21.45 -15.02 26.44
C HIS A 499 -21.52 -16.44 25.86
N ASP A 500 -22.71 -17.01 25.70
CA ASP A 500 -22.88 -18.27 24.98
C ASP A 500 -23.05 -17.97 23.49
N PRO A 501 -22.05 -18.27 22.66
CA PRO A 501 -22.18 -17.94 21.25
C PRO A 501 -23.22 -18.84 20.56
N TYR A 502 -23.62 -19.96 21.15
CA TYR A 502 -24.64 -20.89 20.64
C TYR A 502 -26.03 -20.66 21.22
N ASN A 503 -26.27 -19.53 21.89
CA ASN A 503 -27.61 -19.27 22.41
C ASN A 503 -28.65 -19.22 21.28
N ALA A 504 -29.89 -19.58 21.61
CA ALA A 504 -30.96 -19.75 20.63
C ALA A 504 -31.26 -18.48 19.80
N TYR A 505 -30.97 -17.30 20.33
CA TYR A 505 -31.18 -16.03 19.63
C TYR A 505 -30.11 -15.78 18.56
N ILE A 506 -28.82 -15.88 18.91
CA ILE A 506 -27.72 -15.62 17.97
C ILE A 506 -27.69 -16.67 16.86
N HIS A 507 -27.89 -17.94 17.21
CA HIS A 507 -28.00 -19.01 16.22
C HIS A 507 -29.17 -18.78 15.26
N GLY A 508 -30.33 -18.37 15.77
CA GLY A 508 -31.47 -18.06 14.91
C GLY A 508 -31.17 -16.86 14.00
N LEU A 509 -30.61 -15.79 14.55
CA LEU A 509 -30.27 -14.58 13.81
C LEU A 509 -29.30 -14.89 12.67
N SER A 510 -28.28 -15.70 12.93
CA SER A 510 -27.28 -16.06 11.94
C SER A 510 -27.83 -16.90 10.80
N GLU A 511 -28.72 -17.87 11.09
CA GLU A 511 -29.44 -18.65 10.09
C GLU A 511 -30.38 -17.80 9.22
N PHE A 512 -31.03 -16.78 9.81
CA PHE A 512 -31.98 -15.93 9.08
C PHE A 512 -31.32 -14.87 8.19
N ILE A 513 -30.13 -14.41 8.56
CA ILE A 513 -29.51 -13.26 7.90
C ILE A 513 -28.90 -13.62 6.55
N GLU A 514 -28.20 -14.75 6.47
CA GLU A 514 -27.55 -15.13 5.23
C GLU A 514 -27.40 -16.63 5.10
N ASP A 515 -27.90 -17.16 3.98
CA ASP A 515 -27.62 -18.53 3.55
C ASP A 515 -26.21 -18.63 2.96
N GLU A 516 -25.54 -19.76 3.18
CA GLU A 516 -24.17 -19.98 2.72
C GLU A 516 -24.02 -19.85 1.19
N LYS A 517 -25.00 -20.29 0.39
CA LYS A 517 -24.91 -20.15 -1.06
C LYS A 517 -24.98 -18.67 -1.46
N ILE A 518 -25.77 -17.88 -0.75
CA ILE A 518 -25.89 -16.43 -0.96
C ILE A 518 -24.57 -15.74 -0.60
N SER A 519 -23.98 -16.07 0.56
CA SER A 519 -22.71 -15.48 1.00
C SER A 519 -21.59 -15.76 0.01
N ILE A 520 -21.43 -17.00 -0.43
CA ILE A 520 -20.41 -17.40 -1.41
C ILE A 520 -20.60 -16.65 -2.73
N THR A 521 -21.85 -16.58 -3.24
CA THR A 521 -22.14 -15.93 -4.52
C THR A 521 -21.82 -14.43 -4.47
N ARG A 522 -22.27 -13.75 -3.41
CA ARG A 522 -22.03 -12.31 -3.21
C ARG A 522 -20.55 -12.03 -3.01
N ARG A 523 -19.88 -12.86 -2.20
CA ARG A 523 -18.46 -12.74 -1.94
C ARG A 523 -17.64 -12.90 -3.21
N ASN A 524 -17.97 -13.91 -4.03
CA ASN A 524 -17.30 -14.11 -5.31
C ASN A 524 -17.44 -12.87 -6.21
N ALA A 525 -18.63 -12.27 -6.29
CA ALA A 525 -18.85 -11.04 -7.06
C ALA A 525 -18.03 -9.84 -6.52
N MET A 526 -17.86 -9.73 -5.20
CA MET A 526 -16.99 -8.71 -4.60
C MET A 526 -15.51 -8.94 -4.97
N LEU A 527 -15.05 -10.19 -4.93
CA LEU A 527 -13.69 -10.55 -5.35
C LEU A 527 -13.46 -10.31 -6.84
N ASP A 528 -14.45 -10.58 -7.69
CA ASP A 528 -14.40 -10.30 -9.13
C ASP A 528 -14.20 -8.82 -9.41
N HIS A 529 -14.92 -7.97 -8.67
CA HIS A 529 -14.74 -6.52 -8.72
C HIS A 529 -13.33 -6.09 -8.31
N LEU A 530 -12.78 -6.69 -7.24
CA LEU A 530 -11.41 -6.39 -6.79
C LEU A 530 -10.36 -6.84 -7.80
N LEU A 531 -10.51 -8.03 -8.40
CA LEU A 531 -9.63 -8.52 -9.48
C LEU A 531 -9.65 -7.59 -10.69
N ALA A 532 -10.85 -7.18 -11.12
CA ALA A 532 -11.01 -6.30 -12.27
C ALA A 532 -10.32 -4.94 -12.08
N ARG A 533 -10.26 -4.40 -10.86
CA ARG A 533 -9.51 -3.17 -10.54
C ARG A 533 -8.02 -3.27 -10.83
N HIS A 534 -7.47 -4.49 -10.81
CA HIS A 534 -6.07 -4.76 -11.13
C HIS A 534 -5.86 -5.26 -12.56
N GLY A 535 -6.90 -5.21 -13.41
CA GLY A 535 -6.84 -5.70 -14.78
C GLY A 535 -6.85 -7.22 -14.91
N GLU A 536 -7.13 -7.93 -13.83
CA GLU A 536 -7.23 -9.39 -13.81
C GLU A 536 -8.64 -9.82 -14.20
N SER A 537 -8.74 -10.76 -15.16
CA SER A 537 -10.02 -11.23 -15.70
C SER A 537 -10.64 -12.29 -14.77
N PRO A 538 -11.80 -12.01 -14.14
CA PRO A 538 -12.45 -12.99 -13.28
C PRO A 538 -12.88 -14.25 -14.05
N LEU A 539 -13.36 -14.08 -15.29
CA LEU A 539 -13.77 -15.19 -16.16
C LEU A 539 -12.62 -16.15 -16.48
N THR A 540 -11.41 -15.62 -16.64
CA THR A 540 -10.22 -16.43 -16.90
C THR A 540 -9.86 -17.27 -15.68
N ILE A 541 -9.91 -16.66 -14.49
CA ILE A 541 -9.66 -17.35 -13.22
C ILE A 541 -10.73 -18.41 -12.96
N ASP A 542 -12.01 -18.11 -13.22
CA ASP A 542 -13.11 -19.08 -13.11
C ASP A 542 -12.89 -20.29 -13.99
N HIS A 543 -12.45 -20.06 -15.23
CA HIS A 543 -12.16 -21.15 -16.16
C HIS A 543 -10.97 -21.99 -15.69
N MET A 544 -9.92 -21.38 -15.15
CA MET A 544 -8.76 -22.08 -14.59
C MET A 544 -9.11 -22.94 -13.37
N LEU A 545 -10.08 -22.48 -12.57
CA LEU A 545 -10.52 -23.17 -11.36
C LEU A 545 -11.70 -24.13 -11.60
N ASN A 546 -12.18 -24.23 -12.84
CA ASN A 546 -13.28 -25.12 -13.17
C ASN A 546 -12.93 -26.58 -12.84
N GLY A 547 -13.78 -27.22 -12.03
CA GLY A 547 -13.56 -28.59 -11.57
C GLY A 547 -12.62 -28.74 -10.37
N SER A 548 -12.25 -27.65 -9.68
CA SER A 548 -11.55 -27.75 -8.40
C SER A 548 -12.37 -28.50 -7.35
N VAL A 549 -11.69 -29.25 -6.48
CA VAL A 549 -12.30 -30.04 -5.40
C VAL A 549 -11.62 -29.81 -4.05
N TYR A 550 -11.03 -28.62 -3.85
CA TYR A 550 -10.20 -28.32 -2.68
C TYR A 550 -11.00 -28.38 -1.37
N SER A 551 -12.16 -27.74 -1.32
CA SER A 551 -13.08 -27.75 -0.18
C SER A 551 -14.24 -28.75 -0.34
N GLY A 552 -14.30 -29.46 -1.47
CA GLY A 552 -15.49 -30.24 -1.88
C GLY A 552 -16.66 -29.38 -2.40
N ASN A 553 -16.50 -28.05 -2.46
CA ASN A 553 -17.49 -27.12 -3.03
C ASN A 553 -16.78 -26.15 -3.98
N GLY A 554 -17.00 -26.30 -5.30
CA GLY A 554 -16.35 -25.48 -6.32
C GLY A 554 -16.60 -23.97 -6.17
N SER A 555 -17.78 -23.56 -5.70
CA SER A 555 -18.07 -22.14 -5.45
C SER A 555 -17.27 -21.58 -4.28
N LYS A 556 -17.07 -22.38 -3.22
CA LYS A 556 -16.17 -21.99 -2.11
C LYS A 556 -14.72 -21.92 -2.57
N ASP A 557 -14.30 -22.87 -3.40
CA ASP A 557 -12.95 -22.89 -3.96
C ASP A 557 -12.65 -21.61 -4.75
N LEU A 558 -13.60 -21.12 -5.57
CA LEU A 558 -13.46 -19.84 -6.26
C LEU A 558 -13.18 -18.69 -5.29
N VAL A 559 -13.96 -18.58 -4.20
CA VAL A 559 -13.76 -17.56 -3.17
C VAL A 559 -12.39 -17.69 -2.50
N ILE A 560 -11.97 -18.91 -2.15
CA ILE A 560 -10.67 -19.18 -1.52
C ILE A 560 -9.53 -18.79 -2.45
N PHE A 561 -9.53 -19.29 -3.68
CA PHE A 561 -8.42 -19.08 -4.61
C PHE A 561 -8.33 -17.64 -5.10
N LYS A 562 -9.46 -16.95 -5.36
CA LYS A 562 -9.46 -15.53 -5.71
C LYS A 562 -8.97 -14.67 -4.55
N SER A 563 -9.40 -14.98 -3.33
CA SER A 563 -8.91 -14.34 -2.10
C SER A 563 -7.39 -14.51 -1.95
N LEU A 564 -6.88 -15.74 -2.09
CA LEU A 564 -5.45 -16.02 -2.01
C LEU A 564 -4.66 -15.35 -3.15
N TYR A 565 -5.21 -15.36 -4.36
CA TYR A 565 -4.61 -14.70 -5.51
C TYR A 565 -4.49 -13.19 -5.28
N LEU A 566 -5.56 -12.53 -4.84
CA LEU A 566 -5.55 -11.11 -4.49
C LEU A 566 -4.59 -10.78 -3.34
N GLN A 567 -4.40 -11.65 -2.36
CA GLN A 567 -3.39 -11.47 -1.30
C GLN A 567 -1.95 -11.55 -1.81
N ASN A 568 -1.73 -12.27 -2.92
CA ASN A 568 -0.40 -12.52 -3.49
C ASN A 568 -0.16 -11.79 -4.82
N LEU A 569 -1.13 -11.01 -5.30
CA LEU A 569 -1.10 -10.39 -6.63
C LEU A 569 0.12 -9.50 -6.82
N GLY A 570 0.50 -8.69 -5.83
CA GLY A 570 1.73 -7.89 -5.92
C GLY A 570 2.98 -8.73 -6.18
N LEU A 571 3.12 -9.86 -5.49
CA LEU A 571 4.25 -10.78 -5.67
C LEU A 571 4.20 -11.49 -7.03
N LEU A 572 3.02 -12.03 -7.39
CA LEU A 572 2.82 -12.77 -8.64
C LEU A 572 3.01 -11.87 -9.87
N SER A 573 2.49 -10.64 -9.79
CA SER A 573 2.60 -9.65 -10.86
C SER A 573 4.01 -9.08 -11.00
N TYR A 574 4.75 -8.91 -9.90
CA TYR A 574 6.15 -8.47 -9.92
C TYR A 574 7.07 -9.54 -10.53
N PHE A 575 6.88 -10.83 -10.18
CA PHE A 575 7.77 -11.92 -10.58
C PHE A 575 7.30 -12.73 -11.81
N ARG A 576 6.42 -12.18 -12.66
CA ARG A 576 5.86 -12.90 -13.83
C ARG A 576 6.91 -13.60 -14.71
N GLN A 577 8.08 -12.99 -14.88
CA GLN A 577 9.13 -13.48 -15.77
C GLN A 577 10.31 -14.13 -15.03
N LYS A 578 10.28 -14.17 -13.69
CA LYS A 578 11.42 -14.61 -12.89
C LYS A 578 11.78 -16.06 -13.20
N GLY A 579 13.03 -16.28 -13.58
CA GLY A 579 13.58 -17.60 -13.83
C GLY A 579 13.81 -18.35 -12.52
N TYR A 580 13.25 -19.55 -12.40
CA TYR A 580 13.51 -20.43 -11.26
C TYR A 580 14.85 -21.14 -11.42
N ASN A 581 15.69 -21.13 -10.38
CA ASN A 581 16.91 -21.92 -10.36
C ASN A 581 16.58 -23.34 -9.86
N MET A 582 16.12 -24.21 -10.78
CA MET A 582 15.80 -25.60 -10.44
C MET A 582 16.97 -26.39 -9.85
N LEU A 583 18.21 -26.03 -10.19
CA LEU A 583 19.41 -26.73 -9.71
C LEU A 583 19.74 -26.37 -8.25
N ALA A 584 19.49 -25.13 -7.84
CA ALA A 584 19.68 -24.69 -6.46
C ALA A 584 18.54 -25.15 -5.54
N ALA A 585 17.30 -25.24 -6.06
CA ALA A 585 16.13 -25.64 -5.28
C ALA A 585 16.04 -27.14 -4.94
N LYS A 586 16.88 -27.98 -5.56
CA LYS A 586 17.00 -29.41 -5.25
C LYS A 586 17.97 -29.71 -4.09
N LYS A 587 18.50 -28.68 -3.43
CA LYS A 587 19.20 -28.76 -2.15
C LYS A 587 18.35 -28.14 -1.07
#